data_AF-A0AA97CY74-F1
#
_entry.id   AF-A0AA97CY74-F1
#
_cell.length_a   1.000
_cell.length_b   1.000
_cell.length_c   1.000
_cell.angle_alpha   90.00
_cell.angle_beta   90.00
_cell.angle_gamma   90.00
#
_symmetry.space_group_name_H-M   'P 1'
#
loop_
_entity.id
_entity.type
_entity.pdbx_description
1 polymer ?
#
loop_
_entity_poly.entity_id
_entity_poly.type
_entity_poly.pdbx_seq_one_letter_code
_entity_poly.pdbx_strand_id
1 'polypeptide(L)' 'MDYGTYRGILTLVILVLFIVIVVWAYSKRSKSRFDDAANAIFEDEKKHNNTISNEEKESEK' A
#
# COMPACT_ATOMS: atom_id res chain seq x y z
N MET A 1 -38.03 -18.94 16.83
CA MET A 1 -36.78 -19.38 16.18
C MET A 1 -35.86 -19.86 17.28
N ASP A 2 -35.50 -21.13 17.23
CA ASP A 2 -34.87 -21.89 18.32
C ASP A 2 -33.39 -21.56 18.54
N TYR A 3 -32.90 -21.90 19.73
CA TYR A 3 -31.51 -21.71 20.19
C TYR A 3 -30.47 -22.30 19.21
N GLY A 4 -30.84 -23.36 18.48
CA GLY A 4 -30.00 -23.98 17.45
C GLY A 4 -29.75 -23.08 16.24
N THR A 5 -30.74 -22.29 15.82
CA THR A 5 -30.59 -21.35 14.69
C THR A 5 -29.72 -20.16 15.09
N TYR A 6 -29.86 -19.64 16.32
CA TYR A 6 -29.02 -18.56 16.83
C TYR A 6 -27.54 -18.95 16.90
N ARG A 7 -27.24 -20.17 17.39
CA ARG A 7 -25.86 -20.68 17.46
C ARG A 7 -25.25 -20.84 16.05
N GLY A 8 -26.04 -21.34 15.09
CA GLY A 8 -25.61 -21.51 13.70
C GLY A 8 -25.42 -20.19 12.95
N ILE A 9 -26.30 -19.21 13.17
CA ILE A 9 -26.13 -17.85 12.62
C ILE A 9 -24.87 -17.20 13.20
N LEU A 10 -24.63 -17.37 14.50
CA LEU A 10 -23.51 -16.72 15.18
C LEU A 10 -22.16 -17.27 14.70
N THR A 11 -22.03 -18.58 14.49
CA THR A 11 -20.83 -19.16 13.88
C THR A 11 -20.64 -18.73 12.43
N LEU A 12 -21.71 -18.65 11.63
CA LEU A 12 -21.64 -18.16 10.26
C LEU A 12 -21.18 -16.69 10.21
N VAL A 13 -21.75 -15.83 11.06
CA VAL A 13 -21.40 -14.41 11.14
C VAL A 13 -19.94 -14.23 11.55
N ILE A 14 -19.46 -14.96 12.56
CA ILE A 14 -18.05 -14.91 12.99
C ILE A 14 -17.12 -15.38 11.85
N LEU A 15 -17.47 -16.46 11.14
CA LEU A 15 -16.69 -16.97 10.01
C LEU A 15 -16.57 -15.92 8.89
N VAL A 16 -17.70 -15.32 8.50
CA VAL A 16 -17.73 -14.29 7.45
C VAL A 16 -16.96 -13.05 7.89
N LEU A 17 -17.16 -12.59 9.13
CA LEU A 17 -16.47 -11.44 9.70
C LEU A 17 -14.94 -11.65 9.70
N PHE A 18 -14.48 -12.86 10.05
CA PHE A 18 -13.06 -13.20 10.03
C PHE A 18 -12.48 -13.08 8.62
N ILE A 19 -13.14 -13.65 7.60
CA ILE A 19 -12.69 -13.59 6.22
C ILE A 19 -12.62 -12.14 5.72
N VAL A 20 -13.63 -11.33 6.02
CA VAL A 20 -13.66 -9.91 5.64
C VAL A 20 -12.46 -9.15 6.22
N ILE A 21 -12.16 -9.35 7.50
CA ILE A 21 -11.03 -8.69 8.17
C ILE A 21 -9.70 -9.14 7.55
N VAL A 22 -9.53 -10.44 7.30
CA VAL A 22 -8.30 -10.99 6.69
C VAL A 22 -8.09 -10.43 5.29
N VAL A 23 -9.12 -10.44 4.44
CA VAL A 23 -9.05 -9.91 3.08
C VAL A 23 -8.75 -8.41 3.09
N TRP A 24 -9.40 -7.65 3.97
CA TRP A 24 -9.17 -6.21 4.11
C TRP A 24 -7.76 -5.90 4.63
N ALA A 25 -7.28 -6.64 5.62
CA ALA A 25 -5.94 -6.50 6.17
C ALA A 25 -4.86 -6.85 5.14
N TYR A 26 -5.08 -7.88 4.32
CA TYR A 26 -4.17 -8.25 3.23
C TYR A 26 -4.18 -7.21 2.10
N SER A 27 -5.36 -6.67 1.75
CA SER A 27 -5.51 -5.67 0.70
C SER A 27 -4.86 -4.33 1.08
N LYS A 28 -4.93 -3.93 2.35
CA LYS A 28 -4.46 -2.61 2.81
C LYS A 28 -2.96 -2.54 3.12
N ARG A 29 -2.24 -3.67 3.24
CA ARG A 29 -0.92 -3.65 3.90
C ARG A 29 0.31 -3.45 3.01
N SER A 30 0.27 -3.62 1.68
CA SER A 30 1.55 -3.71 0.93
C SER A 30 1.77 -2.77 -0.25
N LYS A 31 0.77 -2.39 -1.04
CA LYS A 31 1.09 -1.74 -2.33
C LYS A 31 1.14 -0.22 -2.28
N SER A 32 0.22 0.43 -1.56
CA SER A 32 0.10 1.88 -1.66
C SER A 32 1.20 2.70 -0.96
N ARG A 33 1.90 2.14 0.04
CA ARG A 33 2.97 2.88 0.75
C ARG A 33 4.37 2.63 0.19
N PHE A 34 4.55 1.56 -0.56
CA PHE A 34 5.83 1.23 -1.18
C PHE A 34 5.95 1.81 -2.60
N ASP A 35 4.87 1.86 -3.38
CA ASP A 35 4.89 2.53 -4.69
C ASP A 35 5.25 4.02 -4.54
N ASP A 36 4.68 4.69 -3.54
CA ASP A 36 4.88 6.13 -3.29
C ASP A 36 6.29 6.43 -2.75
N ALA A 37 6.78 5.62 -1.79
CA ALA A 37 8.13 5.79 -1.24
C ALA A 37 9.24 5.36 -2.22
N ALA A 38 8.99 4.37 -3.09
CA ALA A 38 9.91 3.99 -4.14
C ALA A 38 10.02 5.10 -5.19
N ASN A 39 8.88 5.64 -5.65
CA ASN A 39 8.88 6.73 -6.62
C ASN A 39 9.54 8.00 -6.06
N ALA A 40 9.37 8.29 -4.76
CA ALA A 40 10.03 9.42 -4.11
C ALA A 40 11.57 9.35 -4.18
N ILE A 41 12.18 8.17 -3.94
CA ILE A 41 13.65 8.01 -4.04
C ILE A 41 14.12 8.22 -5.49
N PHE A 42 13.39 7.69 -6.47
CA PHE A 42 13.75 7.85 -7.89
C PHE A 42 13.50 9.27 -8.45
N GLU A 43 12.51 10.00 -7.92
CA GLU A 43 12.24 11.39 -8.31
C GLU A 43 13.34 12.33 -7.81
N ASP A 44 13.88 12.09 -6.61
CA ASP A 44 15.01 12.83 -6.06
C ASP A 44 16.30 12.60 -6.87
N GLU A 45 16.55 11.36 -7.34
CA GLU A 45 17.70 11.05 -8.20
C GLU A 45 17.64 11.73 -9.58
N LYS A 46 16.44 11.80 -10.20
CA LYS A 46 16.25 12.51 -11.48
C LYS A 46 16.52 14.01 -11.33
N LYS A 47 16.10 14.61 -10.20
CA LYS A 47 16.30 16.03 -9.93
C LYS A 47 17.78 16.35 -9.69
N HIS A 48 18.51 15.46 -9.00
CA HIS A 48 19.94 15.62 -8.75
C HIS A 48 20.79 15.50 -10.03
N ASN A 49 20.50 14.53 -10.91
CA ASN A 49 21.24 14.35 -12.16
C ASN A 49 21.07 15.53 -13.16
N ASN A 50 19.88 16.14 -13.17
CA ASN A 50 19.63 17.31 -14.01
C ASN A 50 20.38 18.55 -13.48
N THR A 51 20.51 18.73 -12.16
CA THR A 51 21.30 19.83 -11.60
C THR A 51 22.80 19.71 -11.93
N ILE A 52 23.39 18.52 -11.75
CA ILE A 52 24.84 18.32 -12.00
C ILE A 52 25.18 18.52 -13.49
N SER A 53 24.33 18.03 -14.39
CA SER A 53 24.57 18.14 -15.84
C SER A 53 24.37 19.55 -16.41
N ASN A 54 23.61 20.43 -15.74
CA ASN A 54 23.50 21.83 -16.13
C ASN A 54 24.67 22.67 -15.58
N GLU A 55 25.15 22.38 -14.38
CA GLU A 55 26.32 23.07 -13.79
C GLU A 55 27.62 22.76 -14.56
N GLU A 56 27.80 21.53 -15.04
CA GLU A 56 28.97 21.15 -15.84
C GLU A 56 28.98 21.87 -17.21
N LYS A 57 27.81 22.05 -17.83
CA LYS A 57 27.66 22.76 -19.13
C LYS A 57 27.81 24.27 -19.06
N GLU A 58 27.67 24.88 -17.88
CA GLU A 58 27.88 26.32 -17.68
C GLU A 58 29.35 26.64 -17.33
N SER A 59 30.11 25.67 -16.79
CA SER A 59 31.54 25.82 -16.49
C SER A 59 32.48 25.67 -17.71
N GLU A 60 31.99 25.09 -18.81
CA GLU A 60 32.75 24.83 -20.04
C GLU A 60 32.50 25.87 -21.15
N LYS A 61 31.74 26.94 -20.86
CA LYS A 61 31.32 27.97 -21.82
C LYS A 61 31.90 29.35 -21.49
#